data_AF-A0A4Y2QYE8-F1
#
_entry.id   AF-A0A4Y2QYE8-F1
#
_cell.length_a   1.000
_cell.length_b   1.000
_cell.length_c   1.000
_cell.angle_alpha   90.00
_cell.angle_beta   90.00
_cell.angle_gamma   90.00
#
_symmetry.space_group_name_H-M   'P 1'
#
loop_
_entity.id
_entity.type
_entity.pdbx_description
1 polymer ?
#
loop_
_entity_poly.entity_id
_entity_poly.type
_entity_poly.pdbx_seq_one_letter_code
_entity_poly.pdbx_strand_id
1 'polypeptide(L)' 'PCQGVECPNSQVCQLDEHRNAICRCNAICSEDLRPVCGSDGKTYSNECTLRVEACKFRKNIRVVYPGECSAGE' A
#
# COMPACT_ATOMS: atom_id res chain seq x y z
N PRO A 1 22.26 -5.14 -4.18
CA PRO A 1 21.51 -5.94 -3.17
C PRO A 1 20.05 -6.24 -3.58
N CYS A 2 19.29 -5.27 -4.09
CA CYS A 2 17.91 -5.49 -4.55
C CYS A 2 17.76 -5.93 -6.02
N GLN A 3 18.86 -6.10 -6.75
CA GLN A 3 18.82 -6.50 -8.16
C GLN A 3 18.47 -7.99 -8.26
N GLY A 4 17.23 -8.29 -8.67
CA GLY A 4 16.70 -9.65 -8.76
C GLY A 4 15.95 -10.15 -7.51
N VAL A 5 15.62 -9.27 -6.56
CA VAL A 5 14.81 -9.63 -5.39
C VAL A 5 13.33 -9.49 -5.72
N GLU A 6 12.62 -10.61 -5.73
CA GLU A 6 11.17 -10.65 -5.87
C GLU A 6 10.49 -10.63 -4.50
N CYS A 7 9.84 -9.50 -4.17
CA CYS A 7 9.16 -9.34 -2.91
C CYS A 7 7.65 -9.69 -3.04
N PRO A 8 7.08 -10.50 -2.13
CA PRO A 8 5.69 -10.93 -2.20
C PRO A 8 4.72 -9.82 -1.78
N ASN A 9 3.45 -9.90 -2.22
CA ASN A 9 2.36 -9.03 -1.77
C ASN A 9 2.58 -7.52 -1.99
N SER A 10 3.07 -7.13 -3.18
CA SER A 10 3.31 -5.72 -3.55
C SER A 10 4.32 -5.01 -2.65
N GLN A 11 5.21 -5.77 -2.02
CA GLN A 11 6.37 -5.25 -1.31
C GLN A 11 7.43 -4.81 -2.31
N VAL A 12 8.23 -3.83 -1.90
CA VAL A 12 9.39 -3.34 -2.67
C VAL A 12 10.66 -3.70 -1.92
N CYS A 13 11.69 -4.06 -2.67
CA CYS A 13 13.00 -4.28 -2.09
C CYS A 13 13.61 -2.92 -1.74
N GLN A 14 13.91 -2.72 -0.47
CA GLN A 14 14.60 -1.55 0.06
C GLN A 14 15.87 -1.99 0.78
N LEU A 15 16.82 -1.06 0.89
CA LEU A 15 18.05 -1.29 1.64
C LEU A 15 17.87 -0.78 3.06
N ASP A 16 18.21 -1.62 4.05
CA ASP A 16 18.29 -1.21 5.46
C ASP A 16 19.56 -0.37 5.71
N GLU A 17 19.77 0.13 6.95
CA GLU A 17 20.93 0.96 7.31
C GLU A 17 22.28 0.24 7.08
N HIS A 18 22.25 -1.09 7.08
CA HIS A 18 23.39 -1.95 6.78
C HIS A 18 23.52 -2.34 5.29
N ARG A 19 22.76 -1.72 4.38
CA ARG A 19 22.67 -2.05 2.93
C ARG A 19 22.21 -3.49 2.62
N ASN A 20 21.51 -4.11 3.55
CA ASN A 20 20.88 -5.41 3.33
C ASN A 20 19.59 -5.25 2.53
N ALA A 21 19.36 -6.12 1.55
CA ALA A 21 18.13 -6.17 0.78
C ALA A 21 17.00 -6.72 1.65
N ILE A 22 16.00 -5.89 1.93
CA ILE A 22 14.83 -6.25 2.71
C ILE A 22 13.55 -5.93 1.95
N CYS A 23 12.58 -6.83 2.00
CA CYS A 23 11.27 -6.58 1.44
C CYS A 23 10.44 -5.80 2.45
N ARG A 24 10.06 -4.57 2.10
CA ARG A 24 9.15 -3.73 2.90
C ARG A 24 7.93 -3.34 2.08
N CYS A 25 6.83 -3.10 2.76
CA CYS A 25 5.65 -2.51 2.13
C CYS A 25 6.03 -1.19 1.48
N ASN A 26 5.62 -0.97 0.23
CA ASN A 26 6.01 0.21 -0.53
C ASN A 26 5.42 1.50 0.04
N ALA A 27 6.06 2.09 1.03
CA ALA A 27 5.63 3.36 1.61
C ALA A 27 5.81 4.57 0.67
N ILE A 28 6.45 4.37 -0.49
CA ILE A 28 6.60 5.42 -1.50
C ILE A 28 5.35 5.41 -2.38
N CYS A 29 4.44 6.32 -2.07
CA CYS A 29 3.27 6.61 -2.88
C CYS A 29 3.45 7.95 -3.56
N SER A 30 2.97 8.07 -4.80
CA SER A 30 2.81 9.38 -5.42
C SER A 30 1.87 10.24 -4.58
N GLU A 31 2.12 11.55 -4.54
CA GLU A 31 1.26 12.53 -3.87
C GLU A 31 -0.05 12.80 -4.63
N ASP A 32 -0.39 11.94 -5.59
CA ASP A 32 -1.63 11.99 -6.32
C ASP A 32 -2.79 11.61 -5.38
N LEU A 33 -3.64 12.59 -5.11
CA LEU A 33 -4.81 12.48 -4.24
C LEU A 33 -6.00 11.94 -5.06
N ARG A 34 -6.01 10.62 -5.27
CA ARG A 34 -7.13 9.89 -5.85
C ARG A 34 -7.79 9.01 -4.79
N PRO A 35 -8.71 9.55 -3.98
CA PRO A 35 -9.30 8.77 -2.91
C PRO A 35 -9.94 7.48 -3.44
N VAL A 36 -9.85 6.40 -2.67
CA VAL A 36 -10.46 5.12 -2.99
C VAL A 36 -11.15 4.53 -1.76
N CYS A 37 -12.28 3.87 -1.98
CA CYS A 37 -12.98 3.16 -0.92
C CYS A 37 -12.42 1.74 -0.84
N GLY A 38 -11.89 1.37 0.33
CA GLY A 38 -11.39 0.04 0.59
C GLY A 38 -12.48 -0.93 1.01
N SER A 39 -12.25 -2.22 0.82
CA SER A 39 -13.16 -3.31 1.23
C SER A 39 -13.35 -3.43 2.74
N ASP A 40 -12.52 -2.73 3.53
CA ASP A 40 -12.64 -2.57 4.98
C ASP A 40 -13.65 -1.44 5.35
N GLY A 41 -14.28 -0.79 4.36
CA GLY A 41 -15.19 0.34 4.55
C GLY A 41 -14.50 1.67 4.87
N LYS A 42 -13.18 1.74 4.65
CA LYS A 42 -12.36 2.93 4.90
C LYS A 42 -11.97 3.64 3.62
N THR A 43 -12.00 4.96 3.65
CA THR A 43 -11.44 5.81 2.60
C THR A 43 -9.92 5.88 2.72
N TYR A 44 -9.22 5.66 1.61
CA TYR A 44 -7.78 5.81 1.50
C TYR A 44 -7.45 6.96 0.56
N SER A 45 -6.42 7.75 0.87
CA SER A 45 -6.02 8.90 0.05
C SER A 45 -5.69 8.52 -1.40
N ASN A 46 -5.17 7.30 -1.62
CA ASN A 46 -5.01 6.69 -2.93
C ASN A 46 -4.89 5.16 -2.86
N GLU A 47 -4.93 4.50 -4.03
CA GLU A 47 -4.73 3.04 -4.13
C GLU A 47 -3.39 2.60 -3.52
N CYS A 48 -2.35 3.42 -3.65
CA CYS A 48 -1.06 3.10 -3.05
C CYS A 48 -1.15 3.06 -1.53
N THR A 49 -1.70 4.09 -0.87
CA THR A 49 -1.84 4.11 0.60
C THR A 49 -2.71 2.96 1.10
N LEU A 50 -3.76 2.58 0.37
CA LEU A 50 -4.54 1.37 0.65
C LEU A 50 -3.67 0.12 0.64
N ARG A 51 -2.87 -0.09 -0.40
CA ARG A 51 -1.96 -1.25 -0.49
C ARG A 51 -0.88 -1.24 0.58
N VAL A 52 -0.35 -0.07 0.95
CA VAL A 52 0.61 0.07 2.05
C VAL A 52 -0.02 -0.34 3.36
N GLU A 53 -1.23 0.12 3.64
CA GLU A 53 -1.93 -0.22 4.87
C GLU A 53 -2.28 -1.71 4.91
N ALA A 54 -2.81 -2.25 3.81
CA ALA A 54 -3.05 -3.67 3.63
C ALA A 54 -1.80 -4.51 3.94
N CYS A 55 -0.65 -4.11 3.39
CA CYS A 55 0.62 -4.78 3.62
C CYS A 55 1.12 -4.63 5.07
N LYS A 56 1.08 -3.41 5.64
CA LYS A 56 1.55 -3.12 7.01
C LYS A 56 0.74 -3.85 8.08
N PHE A 57 -0.58 -3.86 7.93
CA PHE A 57 -1.49 -4.49 8.88
C PHE A 57 -1.83 -5.94 8.53
N ARG A 58 -1.18 -6.52 7.51
CA ARG A 58 -1.48 -7.87 6.99
C ARG A 58 -2.97 -8.06 6.68
N LYS A 59 -3.66 -6.99 6.29
CA LYS A 59 -5.07 -7.01 5.90
C LYS A 59 -5.19 -7.24 4.41
N ASN A 60 -6.21 -7.98 3.99
CA ASN A 60 -6.55 -8.09 2.57
C ASN A 60 -7.57 -7.01 2.20
N ILE A 61 -7.08 -5.78 2.05
CA ILE A 61 -7.90 -4.63 1.63
C ILE A 61 -7.79 -4.50 0.12
N ARG A 62 -8.94 -4.43 -0.55
CA ARG A 62 -9.04 -4.21 -2.00
C ARG A 62 -9.78 -2.91 -2.24
N VAL A 63 -9.47 -2.23 -3.34
CA VAL A 63 -10.30 -1.11 -3.80
C VAL A 63 -11.66 -1.66 -4.19
N VAL A 64 -12.73 -1.12 -3.61
CA VAL A 64 -14.11 -1.40 -4.00
C VAL A 64 -14.51 -0.48 -5.13
N TYR A 65 -14.29 0.83 -4.95
CA TYR A 65 -14.55 1.84 -5.97
C TYR A 65 -13.62 3.06 -5.81
N PRO A 66 -13.34 3.80 -6.89
CA PRO A 66 -12.67 5.08 -6.81
C PRO A 66 -13.60 6.13 -6.18
N GLY A 67 -13.04 6.98 -5.33
CA GLY A 67 -13.77 7.94 -4.49
C GLY A 67 -13.66 7.60 -3.00
N GLU A 68 -14.12 8.50 -2.16
CA GLU A 68 -14.27 8.23 -0.73
C GLU A 68 -15.39 7.23 -0.46
N CYS A 69 -15.21 6.37 0.55
CA CYS A 69 -16.32 5.59 1.06
C CYS A 69 -17.40 6.55 1.54
N SER A 70 -18.66 6.30 1.16
CA SER A 70 -19.81 7.00 1.72
C SER A 70 -19.82 6.76 3.24
N ALA A 71 -19.27 7.69 4.01
CA ALA A 71 -19.52 7.75 5.44
C ALA A 71 -21.03 8.01 5.56
N GLY A 72 -21.77 6.99 6.01
CA GLY A 72 -23.23 6.99 5.99
C GLY A 72 -23.83 8.32 6.44
N GLU A 73 -24.82 8.77 5.66
CA GLU A 73 -25.86 9.69 6.12
C GLU A 73 -26.56 9.17 7.38
#